data_AF-A0A821KVT9-F1
#
_entry.id   AF-A0A821KVT9-F1
#
_cell.length_a   1.000
_cell.length_b   1.000
_cell.length_c   1.000
_cell.angle_alpha   90.00
_cell.angle_beta   90.00
_cell.angle_gamma   90.00
#
_symmetry.space_group_name_H-M   'P 1'
#
loop_
_entity.id
_entity.type
_entity.pdbx_description
1 polymer ?
#
loop_
_entity_poly.entity_id
_entity_poly.type
_entity_poly.pdbx_seq_one_letter_code
_entity_poly.pdbx_strand_id
1 'polypeptide(L)'
;MDPKMTIHFPNNTTASFAMTVQEILGWQESYKVYEDKTIEGMNEDFLRRALQGQSEYGEEAFRMKFVVRISQCPILMEFDARLIPRVPQDQWPHRIKLVSVTGIDFAGRIHDVDDIRTYVTNWKDVYEIDPNSNLPRVYNKRDFRRRPNGPQAKLDIDRLRNDLMRMTRLRLRACDQEEVKIVVETGIGLGVFAGKVIGIDETVRSLSAVAIRKVLEEDGPTYRNIRAVVFALPIFDVDYRNDKRQDTYQAFAD
;
A
#
# COMPACT_ATOMS: atom_id res chain seq x y z
N MET A 1 -21.88 -21.96 11.32
CA MET A 1 -22.37 -21.77 9.93
C MET A 1 -21.98 -23.03 9.17
N ASP A 2 -22.82 -23.55 8.26
CA ASP A 2 -22.51 -24.79 7.51
C ASP A 2 -21.27 -24.56 6.62
N PRO A 3 -20.19 -25.35 6.75
CA PRO A 3 -18.98 -25.22 5.91
C PRO A 3 -19.24 -25.30 4.41
N LYS A 4 -20.33 -25.97 3.99
CA LYS A 4 -20.72 -26.13 2.58
C LYS A 4 -21.62 -25.00 2.06
N MET A 5 -22.07 -24.10 2.92
CA MET A 5 -22.89 -22.96 2.51
C MET A 5 -22.08 -22.04 1.59
N THR A 6 -22.64 -21.71 0.43
CA THR A 6 -22.04 -20.76 -0.52
C THR A 6 -22.51 -19.34 -0.23
N ILE A 7 -21.57 -18.41 -0.11
CA ILE A 7 -21.78 -16.97 0.02
C ILE A 7 -21.46 -16.31 -1.33
N HIS A 8 -22.36 -15.46 -1.80
CA HIS A 8 -22.25 -14.73 -3.06
C HIS A 8 -21.86 -13.27 -2.83
N PHE A 9 -20.94 -12.74 -3.65
CA PHE A 9 -20.37 -11.40 -3.55
C PHE A 9 -20.46 -10.65 -4.89
N PRO A 10 -20.96 -9.39 -4.90
CA PRO A 10 -21.76 -8.78 -3.84
C PRO A 10 -23.15 -9.44 -3.76
N ASN A 11 -23.75 -9.43 -2.56
CA ASN A 11 -25.10 -9.96 -2.33
C ASN A 11 -26.09 -9.39 -3.37
N ASN A 12 -26.89 -10.25 -3.98
CA ASN A 12 -27.97 -9.91 -4.93
C ASN A 12 -27.54 -9.36 -6.31
N THR A 13 -26.44 -9.86 -6.90
CA THR A 13 -26.07 -9.52 -8.29
C THR A 13 -25.99 -10.75 -9.21
N THR A 14 -26.33 -10.57 -10.49
CA THR A 14 -26.40 -11.62 -11.51
C THR A 14 -25.04 -12.15 -11.96
N ALA A 15 -23.95 -11.47 -11.59
CA ALA A 15 -22.57 -11.88 -11.80
C ALA A 15 -21.85 -11.89 -10.45
N SER A 16 -22.07 -12.94 -9.65
CA SER A 16 -21.51 -13.03 -8.30
C SER A 16 -20.29 -13.93 -8.26
N PHE A 17 -19.20 -13.40 -7.70
CA PHE A 17 -18.12 -14.21 -7.16
C PHE A 17 -18.68 -14.98 -5.96
N ALA A 18 -18.44 -16.28 -5.87
CA ALA A 18 -19.01 -17.10 -4.80
C ALA A 18 -17.93 -17.94 -4.13
N MET A 19 -18.04 -18.09 -2.81
CA MET A 19 -17.15 -18.94 -2.02
C MET A 19 -17.98 -19.70 -0.99
N THR A 20 -17.64 -20.95 -0.74
CA THR A 20 -18.14 -21.70 0.41
C THR A 20 -17.59 -21.12 1.71
N VAL A 21 -18.30 -21.33 2.82
CA VAL A 21 -17.81 -20.96 4.17
C VAL A 21 -16.44 -21.61 4.44
N GLN A 22 -16.23 -22.85 4.02
CA GLN A 22 -14.93 -23.52 4.15
C GLN A 22 -13.81 -22.82 3.36
N GLU A 23 -14.07 -22.37 2.13
CA GLU A 23 -13.10 -21.60 1.35
C GLU A 23 -12.77 -20.26 2.02
N ILE A 24 -13.77 -19.58 2.60
CA ILE A 24 -13.57 -18.33 3.32
C ILE A 24 -12.70 -18.56 4.57
N LEU A 25 -12.96 -19.61 5.34
CA LEU A 25 -12.16 -19.97 6.50
C LEU A 25 -10.71 -20.30 6.11
N GLY A 26 -10.52 -21.10 5.05
CA GLY A 26 -9.18 -21.39 4.53
C GLY A 26 -8.43 -20.14 4.06
N TRP A 27 -9.13 -19.17 3.47
CA TRP A 27 -8.54 -17.87 3.11
C TRP A 27 -8.13 -17.07 4.34
N GLN A 28 -8.98 -17.01 5.36
CA GLN A 28 -8.67 -16.33 6.62
C GLN A 28 -7.46 -16.97 7.32
N GLU A 29 -7.37 -18.30 7.34
CA GLU A 29 -6.23 -19.04 7.89
C GLU A 29 -4.93 -18.82 7.11
N SER A 30 -5.03 -18.51 5.81
CA SER A 30 -3.86 -18.24 4.97
C SER A 30 -3.23 -16.85 5.21
N TYR A 31 -3.94 -15.97 5.92
CA TYR A 31 -3.55 -14.59 6.16
C TYR A 31 -2.51 -14.49 7.27
N LYS A 32 -1.34 -13.92 6.94
CA LYS A 32 -0.24 -13.68 7.85
C LYS A 32 0.05 -12.20 7.98
N VAL A 33 0.38 -11.80 9.20
CA VAL A 33 0.63 -10.40 9.57
C VAL A 33 1.98 -10.31 10.24
N TYR A 34 2.79 -9.37 9.76
CA TYR A 34 4.10 -9.05 10.29
C TYR A 34 4.09 -7.58 10.66
N GLU A 35 4.79 -7.26 11.72
CA GLU A 35 4.78 -5.91 12.27
C GLU A 35 6.21 -5.45 12.55
N ASP A 36 6.37 -4.14 12.56
CA ASP A 36 7.59 -3.51 12.97
C ASP A 36 7.61 -3.28 14.49
N LYS A 37 8.23 -4.21 15.23
CA LYS A 37 8.28 -4.17 16.70
C LYS A 37 8.98 -2.94 17.30
N THR A 38 9.68 -2.18 16.48
CA THR A 38 10.34 -0.95 16.89
C THR A 38 9.37 0.24 16.87
N ILE A 39 8.18 0.10 16.29
CA ILE A 39 7.13 1.12 16.35
C ILE A 39 6.39 0.94 17.67
N GLU A 40 6.44 1.95 18.53
CA GLU A 40 5.75 1.93 19.82
C GLU A 40 4.23 1.80 19.64
N GLY A 41 3.60 0.99 20.50
CA GLY A 41 2.16 0.69 20.45
C GLY A 41 1.76 -0.40 19.45
N MET A 42 2.71 -1.00 18.73
CA MET A 42 2.49 -2.12 17.82
C MET A 42 2.54 -3.45 18.59
N ASN A 43 1.37 -3.92 19.05
CA ASN A 43 1.22 -5.16 19.80
C ASN A 43 0.08 -6.04 19.24
N GLU A 44 -0.03 -7.27 19.74
CA GLU A 44 -1.04 -8.23 19.26
C GLU A 44 -2.48 -7.70 19.38
N ASP A 45 -2.81 -7.02 20.48
CA ASP A 45 -4.13 -6.45 20.70
C ASP A 45 -4.45 -5.34 19.69
N PHE A 46 -3.49 -4.46 19.41
CA PHE A 46 -3.60 -3.45 18.37
C PHE A 46 -3.82 -4.08 17.00
N LEU A 47 -2.97 -5.04 16.60
CA LEU A 47 -3.11 -5.73 15.31
C LEU A 47 -4.48 -6.40 15.19
N ARG A 48 -4.91 -7.10 16.23
CA ARG A 48 -6.20 -7.80 16.25
C ARG A 48 -7.37 -6.83 16.04
N ARG A 49 -7.40 -5.71 16.76
CA ARG A 49 -8.43 -4.66 16.57
C ARG A 49 -8.37 -4.06 15.17
N ALA A 50 -7.18 -3.71 14.70
CA ALA A 50 -7.02 -3.08 13.39
C ALA A 50 -7.48 -4.00 12.25
N LEU A 51 -7.17 -5.29 12.32
CA LEU A 51 -7.58 -6.30 11.34
C LEU A 51 -9.09 -6.56 11.34
N GLN A 52 -9.78 -6.27 12.46
CA GLN A 52 -11.24 -6.31 12.56
C GLN A 52 -11.91 -5.03 12.03
N GLY A 53 -11.14 -4.10 11.44
CA GLY A 53 -11.65 -2.81 10.97
C GLY A 53 -11.98 -1.83 12.11
N GLN A 54 -11.44 -2.07 13.31
CA GLN A 54 -11.68 -1.26 14.51
C GLN A 54 -10.48 -0.35 14.85
N SER A 55 -9.71 0.05 13.84
CA SER A 55 -8.64 1.03 14.01
C SER A 55 -9.19 2.45 13.93
N GLU A 56 -8.73 3.33 14.82
CA GLU A 56 -9.05 4.75 14.77
C GLU A 56 -8.21 5.49 13.70
N TYR A 57 -8.66 6.68 13.28
CA TYR A 57 -7.86 7.56 12.41
C TYR A 57 -6.68 8.17 13.20
N GLY A 58 -5.71 8.73 12.48
CA GLY A 58 -4.51 9.30 13.10
C GLY A 58 -3.50 8.21 13.43
N GLU A 59 -3.03 8.16 14.68
CA GLU A 59 -1.85 7.40 15.04
C GLU A 59 -2.02 5.90 14.81
N GLU A 60 -3.20 5.34 15.08
CA GLU A 60 -3.50 3.93 14.80
C GLU A 60 -3.47 3.62 13.29
N ALA A 61 -4.12 4.44 12.48
CA ALA A 61 -4.09 4.31 11.01
C ALA A 61 -2.67 4.48 10.44
N PHE A 62 -1.87 5.38 11.03
CA PHE A 62 -0.48 5.60 10.66
C PHE A 62 0.40 4.38 11.01
N ARG A 63 0.25 3.80 12.20
CA ARG A 63 0.98 2.58 12.59
C ARG A 63 0.72 1.43 11.63
N MET A 64 -0.50 1.30 11.11
CA MET A 64 -0.83 0.26 10.12
C MET A 64 -0.02 0.36 8.82
N LYS A 65 0.62 1.49 8.52
CA LYS A 65 1.57 1.59 7.40
C LYS A 65 2.83 0.75 7.61
N PHE A 66 3.16 0.36 8.85
CA PHE A 66 4.32 -0.48 9.14
C PHE A 66 3.96 -1.96 9.35
N VAL A 67 2.71 -2.33 9.05
CA VAL A 67 2.18 -3.70 9.19
C VAL A 67 2.11 -4.38 7.83
N VAL A 68 2.96 -5.36 7.60
CA VAL A 68 2.97 -6.15 6.36
C VAL A 68 1.94 -7.25 6.45
N ARG A 69 1.05 -7.29 5.45
CA ARG A 69 -0.03 -8.27 5.37
C ARG A 69 0.15 -9.13 4.13
N ILE A 70 0.22 -10.44 4.34
CA ILE A 70 0.48 -11.44 3.30
C ILE A 70 -0.67 -12.44 3.31
N SER A 71 -1.32 -12.62 2.16
CA SER A 71 -2.39 -13.62 2.00
C SER A 71 -2.00 -14.56 0.86
N GLN A 72 -2.33 -15.85 0.99
CA GLN A 72 -2.37 -16.69 -0.19
C GLN A 72 -3.52 -16.17 -1.05
N CYS A 73 -3.20 -15.64 -2.22
CA CYS A 73 -4.19 -15.22 -3.20
C CYS A 73 -3.87 -15.94 -4.50
N PRO A 74 -4.84 -16.57 -5.17
CA PRO A 74 -4.69 -16.89 -6.58
C PRO A 74 -4.44 -15.56 -7.30
N ILE A 75 -3.28 -15.47 -7.94
CA ILE A 75 -2.71 -14.33 -8.66
C ILE A 75 -3.78 -13.32 -9.12
N LEU A 76 -3.54 -12.03 -8.84
CA LEU A 76 -3.97 -10.95 -9.71
C LEU A 76 -3.49 -11.31 -11.11
N MET A 77 -4.39 -11.92 -11.88
CA MET A 77 -4.21 -12.57 -13.18
C MET A 77 -3.04 -11.97 -13.96
N GLU A 78 -2.29 -12.84 -14.64
CA GLU A 78 -1.35 -12.46 -15.69
C GLU A 78 -1.80 -11.16 -16.35
N PHE A 79 -0.94 -10.14 -16.30
CA PHE A 79 -1.24 -8.79 -16.80
C PHE A 79 -1.25 -8.79 -18.34
N ASP A 80 -1.82 -9.83 -18.94
CA ASP A 80 -2.16 -10.02 -20.35
C ASP A 80 -3.68 -10.02 -20.57
N ALA A 81 -4.46 -9.83 -19.49
CA ALA A 81 -5.92 -9.87 -19.45
C ALA A 81 -6.54 -11.22 -19.86
N ARG A 82 -5.77 -12.32 -19.81
CA ARG A 82 -6.29 -13.66 -20.08
C ARG A 82 -6.65 -14.38 -18.79
N LEU A 83 -7.84 -14.97 -18.79
CA LEU A 83 -8.31 -15.80 -17.69
C LEU A 83 -7.58 -17.16 -17.75
N ILE A 84 -6.59 -17.37 -16.88
CA ILE A 84 -6.03 -18.71 -16.69
C ILE A 84 -7.00 -19.53 -15.82
N PRO A 85 -7.55 -20.65 -16.32
CA PRO A 85 -8.44 -21.49 -15.53
C PRO A 85 -7.67 -22.14 -14.37
N ARG A 86 -8.23 -22.07 -13.16
CA ARG A 86 -7.65 -22.71 -11.97
C ARG A 86 -7.77 -24.23 -12.11
N VAL A 87 -6.64 -24.94 -12.05
CA VAL A 87 -6.62 -26.40 -11.91
C VAL A 87 -6.18 -26.75 -10.48
N PRO A 88 -7.00 -27.46 -9.68
CA PRO A 88 -6.66 -27.78 -8.29
C PRO A 88 -5.36 -28.58 -8.07
N GLN A 89 -4.83 -29.21 -9.12
CA GLN A 89 -3.57 -29.98 -9.06
C GLN A 89 -2.33 -29.11 -9.29
N ASP A 90 -2.50 -27.84 -9.64
CA ASP A 90 -1.40 -27.01 -10.02
C ASP A 90 -0.66 -26.48 -8.79
N GLN A 91 0.66 -26.62 -8.76
CA GLN A 91 1.48 -26.35 -7.56
C GLN A 91 1.95 -24.89 -7.44
N TRP A 92 1.60 -24.02 -8.40
CA TRP A 92 1.93 -22.59 -8.36
C TRP A 92 1.13 -21.70 -7.38
N PRO A 93 -0.12 -21.99 -6.96
CA PRO A 93 -0.85 -21.11 -6.04
C PRO A 93 -0.23 -21.05 -4.64
N HIS A 94 0.64 -22.00 -4.27
CA HIS A 94 1.34 -21.98 -2.98
C HIS A 94 2.58 -21.06 -2.96
N ARG A 95 3.07 -20.62 -4.13
CA ARG A 95 4.36 -19.90 -4.26
C ARG A 95 4.21 -18.42 -4.61
N ILE A 96 2.97 -17.95 -4.75
CA ILE A 96 2.65 -16.59 -5.16
C ILE A 96 1.64 -16.05 -4.14
N LYS A 97 2.02 -15.00 -3.42
CA LYS A 97 1.21 -14.38 -2.37
C LYS A 97 0.95 -12.93 -2.73
N LEU A 98 -0.27 -12.46 -2.47
CA LEU A 98 -0.55 -11.03 -2.55
C LEU A 98 0.00 -10.38 -1.28
N VAL A 99 0.80 -9.35 -1.49
CA VAL A 99 1.35 -8.54 -0.42
C VAL A 99 0.59 -7.23 -0.45
N SER A 100 -0.19 -6.95 0.61
CA SER A 100 -0.84 -5.65 0.72
C SER A 100 0.24 -4.60 0.94
N VAL A 101 0.33 -3.65 0.00
CA VAL A 101 1.39 -2.64 -0.01
C VAL A 101 1.17 -1.68 1.14
N THR A 102 2.16 -1.69 2.03
CA THR A 102 2.39 -0.68 3.05
C THR A 102 3.11 0.50 2.41
N GLY A 103 2.44 1.64 2.35
CA GLY A 103 2.97 2.91 1.82
C GLY A 103 2.38 4.09 2.57
N ILE A 104 2.88 5.29 2.29
CA ILE A 104 2.41 6.53 2.94
C ILE A 104 1.33 7.18 2.09
N ASP A 105 0.14 7.31 2.66
CA ASP A 105 -0.99 7.86 1.93
C ASP A 105 -1.07 9.36 2.16
N PHE A 106 -0.85 10.13 1.08
CA PHE A 106 -1.16 11.56 1.06
C PHE A 106 -2.51 11.79 0.37
N ALA A 107 -3.57 11.10 0.82
CA ALA A 107 -4.90 11.27 0.23
C ALA A 107 -5.64 12.51 0.75
N GLY A 108 -5.04 13.22 1.73
CA GLY A 108 -5.58 14.46 2.26
C GLY A 108 -6.86 14.21 3.04
N ARG A 109 -6.96 13.09 3.76
CA ARG A 109 -8.14 12.71 4.53
C ARG A 109 -7.82 12.65 6.02
N ILE A 110 -8.86 12.65 6.85
CA ILE A 110 -8.74 12.56 8.31
C ILE A 110 -7.89 11.35 8.76
N HIS A 111 -7.93 10.24 8.02
CA HIS A 111 -7.12 9.04 8.28
C HIS A 111 -5.62 9.24 8.03
N ASP A 112 -5.24 10.25 7.25
CA ASP A 112 -3.87 10.53 6.83
C ASP A 112 -3.27 11.74 7.58
N VAL A 113 -3.91 12.20 8.67
CA VAL A 113 -3.47 13.40 9.40
C VAL A 113 -2.03 13.25 9.91
N ASP A 114 -1.66 12.05 10.35
CA ASP A 114 -0.33 11.79 10.85
C ASP A 114 0.68 11.53 9.72
N ASP A 115 0.27 11.01 8.55
CA ASP A 115 1.13 11.03 7.35
C ASP A 115 1.55 12.48 7.02
N ILE A 116 0.61 13.43 7.05
CA ILE A 116 0.88 14.84 6.78
C ILE A 116 1.79 15.45 7.86
N ARG A 117 1.45 15.26 9.14
CA ARG A 117 2.23 15.85 10.25
C ARG A 117 3.64 15.27 10.35
N THR A 118 3.80 14.03 9.93
CA THR A 118 5.06 13.30 9.99
C THR A 118 5.99 13.68 8.85
N TYR A 119 5.49 13.76 7.63
CA TYR A 119 6.33 13.88 6.44
C TYR A 119 6.28 15.24 5.75
N VAL A 120 5.31 16.12 6.05
CA VAL A 120 5.24 17.46 5.44
C VAL A 120 5.66 18.53 6.45
N THR A 121 6.91 18.97 6.37
CA THR A 121 7.53 19.90 7.34
C THR A 121 6.81 21.24 7.51
N ASN A 122 6.15 21.74 6.46
CA ASN A 122 5.42 23.01 6.45
C ASN A 122 3.88 22.81 6.38
N TRP A 123 3.36 21.67 6.85
CA TRP A 123 1.94 21.31 6.68
C TRP A 123 0.96 22.39 7.19
N LYS A 124 1.32 23.13 8.25
CA LYS A 124 0.50 24.21 8.81
C LYS A 124 0.24 25.35 7.83
N ASP A 125 1.17 25.60 6.93
CA ASP A 125 1.07 26.64 5.92
C ASP A 125 0.35 26.13 4.67
N VAL A 126 0.45 24.82 4.40
CA VAL A 126 -0.16 24.15 3.26
C VAL A 126 -1.67 24.00 3.45
N TYR A 127 -2.15 23.65 4.64
CA TYR A 127 -3.56 23.34 4.90
C TYR A 127 -4.29 24.47 5.61
N GLU A 128 -5.61 24.48 5.44
CA GLU A 128 -6.50 25.25 6.31
C GLU A 128 -6.56 24.61 7.70
N ILE A 129 -6.40 25.41 8.75
CA ILE A 129 -6.27 24.93 10.13
C ILE A 129 -7.58 25.17 10.90
N ASP A 130 -7.98 24.19 11.68
CA ASP A 130 -9.02 24.35 12.70
C ASP A 130 -8.40 25.06 13.93
N PRO A 131 -8.90 26.25 14.31
CA PRO A 131 -8.35 27.02 15.42
C PRO A 131 -8.45 26.31 16.77
N ASN A 132 -9.40 25.37 16.93
CA ASN A 132 -9.60 24.68 18.20
C ASN A 132 -8.61 23.52 18.40
N SER A 133 -8.39 22.73 17.35
CA SER A 133 -7.53 21.54 17.40
C SER A 133 -6.09 21.81 16.97
N ASN A 134 -5.82 22.95 16.30
CA ASN A 134 -4.54 23.24 15.65
C ASN A 134 -4.12 22.15 14.63
N LEU A 135 -5.10 21.43 14.07
CA LEU A 135 -4.94 20.38 13.05
C LEU A 135 -5.54 20.84 11.71
N PRO A 136 -5.26 20.13 10.59
CA PRO A 136 -5.94 20.39 9.34
C PRO A 136 -7.46 20.29 9.51
N ARG A 137 -8.16 21.33 9.06
CA ARG A 137 -9.61 21.40 9.16
C ARG A 137 -10.26 20.31 8.31
N VAL A 138 -11.15 19.55 8.92
CA VAL A 138 -11.90 18.47 8.26
C VAL A 138 -13.16 19.03 7.60
N TYR A 139 -13.26 18.86 6.28
CA TYR A 139 -14.43 19.17 5.48
C TYR A 139 -15.18 17.90 5.09
N ASN A 140 -16.51 17.99 4.99
CA ASN A 140 -17.37 16.86 4.64
C ASN A 140 -17.11 15.59 5.48
N LYS A 141 -16.68 15.79 6.74
CA LYS A 141 -16.28 14.74 7.69
C LYS A 141 -15.09 13.87 7.25
N ARG A 142 -14.40 14.22 6.17
CA ARG A 142 -13.35 13.34 5.61
C ARG A 142 -12.12 14.08 5.11
N ASP A 143 -12.29 15.13 4.30
CA ASP A 143 -11.22 15.66 3.47
C ASP A 143 -10.62 16.95 4.06
N PHE A 144 -9.31 17.13 3.90
CA PHE A 144 -8.62 18.39 4.19
C PHE A 144 -8.65 19.30 2.96
N ARG A 145 -8.50 20.61 3.20
CA ARG A 145 -8.34 21.59 2.13
C ARG A 145 -6.98 22.27 2.22
N ARG A 146 -6.37 22.42 1.06
CA ARG A 146 -5.19 23.29 0.88
C ARG A 146 -5.61 24.74 1.11
N ARG A 147 -4.79 25.50 1.80
CA ARG A 147 -4.97 26.94 2.00
C ARG A 147 -4.97 27.66 0.64
N PRO A 148 -5.93 28.56 0.38
CA PRO A 148 -5.88 29.43 -0.80
C PRO A 148 -4.56 30.20 -0.83
N ASN A 149 -3.85 30.14 -1.96
CA ASN A 149 -2.51 30.74 -2.14
C ASN A 149 -1.45 30.27 -1.13
N GLY A 150 -1.66 29.13 -0.47
CA GLY A 150 -0.64 28.51 0.37
C GLY A 150 0.61 28.12 -0.43
N PRO A 151 1.75 27.87 0.23
CA PRO A 151 2.93 27.33 -0.43
C PRO A 151 2.71 25.90 -0.93
N GLN A 152 3.68 25.38 -1.70
CA GLN A 152 3.77 23.94 -1.94
C GLN A 152 4.23 23.22 -0.67
N ALA A 153 3.87 21.94 -0.54
CA ALA A 153 4.33 21.12 0.57
C ALA A 153 5.83 20.83 0.45
N LYS A 154 6.51 20.85 1.59
CA LYS A 154 7.93 20.51 1.74
C LYS A 154 8.05 19.21 2.52
N LEU A 155 8.54 18.17 1.85
CA LEU A 155 8.71 16.87 2.46
C LEU A 155 9.95 16.83 3.37
N ASP A 156 9.85 16.09 4.46
CA ASP A 156 11.00 15.55 5.18
C ASP A 156 11.53 14.34 4.38
N ILE A 157 12.43 14.62 3.44
CA ILE A 157 12.94 13.65 2.48
C ILE A 157 13.68 12.50 3.16
N ASP A 158 14.52 12.81 4.15
CA ASP A 158 15.32 11.81 4.83
C ASP A 158 14.45 10.87 5.65
N ARG A 159 13.49 11.42 6.41
CA ARG A 159 12.55 10.60 7.17
C ARG A 159 11.70 9.72 6.25
N LEU A 160 11.10 10.31 5.22
CA LEU A 160 10.26 9.58 4.28
C LEU A 160 11.04 8.45 3.59
N ARG A 161 12.26 8.73 3.10
CA ARG A 161 13.11 7.71 2.47
C ARG A 161 13.43 6.57 3.45
N ASN A 162 13.82 6.90 4.68
CA ASN A 162 14.20 5.90 5.67
C ASN A 162 13.01 4.99 6.02
N ASP A 163 11.83 5.56 6.21
CA ASP A 163 10.61 4.79 6.51
C ASP A 163 10.17 3.95 5.30
N LEU A 164 10.27 4.46 4.06
CA LEU A 164 10.00 3.69 2.83
C LEU A 164 10.96 2.51 2.65
N MET A 165 12.26 2.72 2.89
CA MET A 165 13.26 1.65 2.85
C MET A 165 12.97 0.60 3.91
N ARG A 166 12.61 1.04 5.11
CA ARG A 166 12.27 0.18 6.23
C ARG A 166 11.04 -0.68 5.97
N MET A 167 9.94 -0.07 5.52
CA MET A 167 8.72 -0.78 5.12
C MET A 167 9.00 -1.80 4.01
N THR A 168 9.78 -1.40 3.00
CA THR A 168 10.18 -2.30 1.91
C THR A 168 10.98 -3.50 2.42
N ARG A 169 11.98 -3.24 3.27
CA ARG A 169 12.83 -4.30 3.85
C ARG A 169 12.04 -5.30 4.66
N LEU A 170 11.13 -4.84 5.52
CA LEU A 170 10.25 -5.72 6.28
C LEU A 170 9.38 -6.58 5.36
N ARG A 171 8.83 -5.95 4.33
CA ARG A 171 7.96 -6.62 3.36
C ARG A 171 8.68 -7.70 2.58
N LEU A 172 9.84 -7.39 1.99
CA LEU A 172 10.63 -8.37 1.24
C LEU A 172 11.13 -9.51 2.14
N ARG A 173 11.53 -9.23 3.39
CA ARG A 173 11.89 -10.28 4.36
C ARG A 173 10.72 -11.19 4.69
N ALA A 174 9.54 -10.63 4.94
CA ALA A 174 8.34 -11.42 5.20
C ALA A 174 7.97 -12.27 3.97
N CYS A 175 8.10 -11.73 2.75
CA CYS A 175 7.89 -12.49 1.51
C CYS A 175 8.88 -13.64 1.36
N ASP A 176 10.16 -13.40 1.63
CA ASP A 176 11.21 -14.41 1.53
C ASP A 176 11.00 -15.54 2.56
N GLN A 177 10.65 -15.20 3.80
CA GLN A 177 10.28 -16.16 4.86
C GLN A 177 9.07 -17.01 4.47
N GLU A 178 8.14 -16.42 3.72
CA GLU A 178 6.93 -17.07 3.22
C GLU A 178 7.13 -17.80 1.89
N GLU A 179 8.39 -17.96 1.46
CA GLU A 179 8.81 -18.66 0.25
C GLU A 179 8.22 -18.08 -1.05
N VAL A 180 7.90 -16.79 -1.04
CA VAL A 180 7.37 -16.08 -2.20
C VAL A 180 8.47 -15.92 -3.24
N LYS A 181 8.22 -16.37 -4.47
CA LYS A 181 9.19 -16.29 -5.57
C LYS A 181 9.08 -15.02 -6.40
N ILE A 182 7.87 -14.50 -6.56
CA ILE A 182 7.60 -13.28 -7.33
C ILE A 182 6.85 -12.32 -6.42
N VAL A 183 7.47 -11.19 -6.11
CA VAL A 183 6.84 -10.12 -5.32
C VAL A 183 6.35 -9.06 -6.30
N VAL A 184 5.07 -8.69 -6.22
CA VAL A 184 4.51 -7.61 -7.02
C VAL A 184 4.22 -6.42 -6.11
N GLU A 185 4.93 -5.33 -6.35
CA GLU A 185 4.78 -4.06 -5.66
C GLU A 185 3.84 -3.18 -6.47
N THR A 186 2.59 -3.08 -6.02
CA THR A 186 1.61 -2.17 -6.61
C THR A 186 1.80 -0.79 -6.02
N GLY A 187 1.85 0.28 -6.83
CA GLY A 187 2.08 1.65 -6.35
C GLY A 187 0.95 2.28 -5.50
N ILE A 188 0.25 1.48 -4.70
CA ILE A 188 -0.75 1.90 -3.71
C ILE A 188 0.00 2.50 -2.51
N GLY A 189 -0.47 3.66 -2.00
CA GLY A 189 0.25 4.35 -0.93
C GLY A 189 1.44 5.20 -1.39
N LEU A 190 1.43 5.65 -2.65
CA LEU A 190 2.49 6.51 -3.23
C LEU A 190 2.05 7.96 -3.44
N GLY A 191 1.18 8.50 -2.58
CA GLY A 191 0.72 9.89 -2.65
C GLY A 191 -0.13 10.25 -3.88
N VAL A 192 -0.67 9.24 -4.57
CA VAL A 192 -1.35 9.33 -5.87
C VAL A 192 -2.59 10.25 -5.87
N PHE A 193 -3.28 10.39 -4.74
CA PHE A 193 -4.55 11.12 -4.69
C PHE A 193 -4.36 12.63 -4.48
N ALA A 194 -4.09 13.09 -3.26
CA ALA A 194 -3.98 14.51 -2.96
C ALA A 194 -2.54 15.04 -3.01
N GLY A 195 -1.53 14.18 -3.18
CA GLY A 195 -0.13 14.58 -3.32
C GLY A 195 0.09 15.55 -4.48
N LYS A 196 -0.63 15.39 -5.59
CA LYS A 196 -0.58 16.30 -6.74
C LYS A 196 -1.11 17.70 -6.41
N VAL A 197 -2.12 17.80 -5.53
CA VAL A 197 -2.72 19.08 -5.12
C VAL A 197 -1.76 19.91 -4.25
N ILE A 198 -0.85 19.25 -3.55
CA ILE A 198 0.15 19.89 -2.68
C ILE A 198 1.59 19.78 -3.23
N GLY A 199 1.74 19.28 -4.46
CA GLY A 199 2.99 19.28 -5.22
C GLY A 199 4.07 18.31 -4.75
N ILE A 200 3.70 17.12 -4.25
CA ILE A 200 4.67 16.14 -3.71
C ILE A 200 4.65 14.78 -4.41
N ASP A 201 3.71 14.54 -5.32
CA ASP A 201 3.46 13.22 -5.91
C ASP A 201 4.65 12.65 -6.67
N GLU A 202 5.30 13.43 -7.54
CA GLU A 202 6.50 12.99 -8.26
C GLU A 202 7.65 12.62 -7.31
N THR A 203 7.86 13.44 -6.27
CA THR A 203 8.90 13.22 -5.27
C THR A 203 8.64 11.94 -4.46
N VAL A 204 7.41 11.72 -3.98
CA VAL A 204 7.04 10.52 -3.22
C VAL A 204 7.21 9.26 -4.06
N ARG A 205 6.79 9.29 -5.33
CA ARG A 205 6.96 8.17 -6.26
C ARG A 205 8.43 7.85 -6.49
N SER A 206 9.24 8.89 -6.75
CA SER A 206 10.68 8.74 -6.98
C SER A 206 11.38 8.17 -5.75
N LEU A 207 11.08 8.70 -4.56
CA LEU A 207 11.64 8.19 -3.30
C LEU A 207 11.26 6.74 -3.04
N SER A 208 10.03 6.34 -3.39
CA SER A 208 9.58 4.96 -3.21
C SER A 208 10.28 3.99 -4.16
N ALA A 209 10.46 4.37 -5.43
CA ALA A 209 11.25 3.61 -6.38
C ALA A 209 12.71 3.49 -5.94
N VAL A 210 13.32 4.60 -5.49
CA VAL A 210 14.69 4.62 -4.98
C VAL A 210 14.84 3.75 -3.73
N ALA A 211 13.89 3.81 -2.80
CA ALA A 211 13.90 2.99 -1.60
C ALA A 211 13.87 1.50 -1.93
N ILE A 212 13.03 1.08 -2.87
CA ILE A 212 12.96 -0.31 -3.32
C ILE A 212 14.26 -0.75 -3.97
N ARG A 213 14.78 0.05 -4.91
CA ARG A 213 16.07 -0.22 -5.56
C ARG A 213 17.18 -0.39 -4.52
N LYS A 214 17.29 0.53 -3.57
CA LYS A 214 18.32 0.50 -2.53
C LYS A 214 18.22 -0.73 -1.64
N VAL A 215 17.02 -1.11 -1.21
CA VAL A 215 16.83 -2.33 -0.42
C VAL A 215 17.19 -3.58 -1.23
N LEU A 216 16.86 -3.63 -2.52
CA LEU A 216 17.25 -4.75 -3.37
C LEU A 216 18.78 -4.80 -3.60
N GLU A 217 19.44 -3.66 -3.75
CA GLU A 217 20.90 -3.58 -3.84
C GLU A 217 21.58 -4.06 -2.54
N GLU A 218 21.06 -3.67 -1.38
CA GLU A 218 21.62 -3.95 -0.06
C GLU A 218 21.30 -5.37 0.44
N ASP A 219 20.02 -5.74 0.43
CA ASP A 219 19.51 -6.97 1.05
C ASP A 219 19.21 -8.07 0.01
N GLY A 220 19.12 -7.73 -1.28
CA GLY A 220 18.76 -8.68 -2.36
C GLY A 220 19.58 -9.97 -2.39
N PRO A 221 20.92 -9.92 -2.26
CA PRO A 221 21.75 -11.13 -2.20
C PRO A 221 21.46 -12.06 -1.02
N THR A 222 20.76 -11.58 0.01
CA THR A 222 20.42 -12.36 1.21
C THR A 222 19.09 -13.13 1.08
N TYR A 223 18.23 -12.74 0.14
CA TYR A 223 16.94 -13.41 -0.09
C TYR A 223 17.15 -14.76 -0.79
N ARG A 224 16.54 -15.81 -0.24
CA ARG A 224 16.75 -17.20 -0.70
C ARG A 224 15.70 -17.65 -1.72
N ASN A 225 14.49 -17.13 -1.59
CA ASN A 225 13.31 -17.59 -2.30
C ASN A 225 12.89 -16.63 -3.41
N ILE A 226 13.01 -15.32 -3.16
CA ILE A 226 12.62 -14.28 -4.12
C ILE A 226 13.49 -14.37 -5.38
N ARG A 227 12.82 -14.47 -6.54
CA ARG A 227 13.45 -14.56 -7.88
C ARG A 227 13.25 -13.29 -8.68
N ALA A 228 12.13 -12.61 -8.46
CA ALA A 228 11.82 -11.35 -9.11
C ALA A 228 10.99 -10.46 -8.19
N VAL A 229 11.26 -9.17 -8.25
CA VAL A 229 10.39 -8.12 -7.71
C VAL A 229 9.91 -7.30 -8.89
N VAL A 230 8.60 -7.29 -9.12
CA VAL A 230 7.94 -6.57 -10.19
C VAL A 230 7.35 -5.29 -9.61
N PHE A 231 7.76 -4.15 -10.15
CA PHE A 231 7.23 -2.86 -9.75
C PHE A 231 6.12 -2.42 -10.71
N ALA A 232 4.88 -2.56 -10.26
CA ALA A 232 3.68 -2.21 -11.02
C ALA A 232 3.20 -0.82 -10.59
N LEU A 233 3.79 0.21 -11.18
CA LEU A 233 3.32 1.58 -10.98
C LEU A 233 2.09 1.86 -11.86
N PRO A 234 0.98 2.30 -11.25
CA PRO A 234 -0.10 2.87 -12.03
C PRO A 234 0.36 4.14 -12.78
N ILE A 235 0.01 4.20 -14.07
CA ILE A 235 0.21 5.35 -14.95
C ILE A 235 -1.04 6.22 -14.85
N PHE A 236 -0.90 7.44 -14.33
CA PHE A 236 -2.05 8.29 -13.96
C PHE A 236 -2.37 9.39 -14.96
N ASP A 237 -1.39 9.79 -15.78
CA ASP A 237 -1.56 10.77 -16.83
C ASP A 237 -1.12 10.14 -18.16
N VAL A 238 -1.88 10.39 -19.23
CA VAL A 238 -1.47 10.00 -20.58
C VAL A 238 -0.37 10.98 -21.01
N ASP A 239 0.88 10.53 -21.01
CA ASP A 239 2.01 11.33 -21.48
C ASP A 239 1.96 11.39 -23.01
N TYR A 240 1.77 12.58 -23.56
CA TYR A 240 1.91 12.85 -24.99
C TYR A 240 3.15 13.71 -25.20
N ARG A 241 4.24 13.10 -25.67
CA ARG A 241 5.44 13.80 -26.17
C ARG A 241 5.52 13.61 -27.67
N ASN A 242 5.61 14.70 -28.44
CA ASN A 242 5.61 14.71 -29.91
C ASN A 242 4.41 13.96 -30.53
N ASP A 243 3.20 14.19 -30.01
CA ASP A 243 1.95 13.51 -30.43
C ASP A 243 1.98 11.98 -30.34
N LYS A 244 2.95 11.42 -29.61
CA LYS A 244 3.06 9.99 -29.34
C LYS A 244 2.82 9.73 -27.86
N ARG A 245 1.95 8.75 -27.59
CA ARG A 245 1.70 8.24 -26.24
C ARG A 245 2.98 7.60 -25.71
N GLN A 246 3.48 8.14 -24.59
CA GLN A 246 4.76 7.81 -23.95
C GLN A 246 4.50 7.44 -22.49
N ASP A 247 3.67 6.41 -22.29
CA ASP A 247 3.41 5.82 -20.98
C ASP A 247 4.76 5.53 -20.26
N THR A 248 5.00 6.23 -19.14
CA THR A 248 6.34 6.51 -18.58
C THR A 248 7.11 5.27 -18.12
N TYR A 249 8.31 5.07 -18.68
CA TYR A 249 9.30 4.04 -18.26
C TYR A 249 10.68 4.64 -17.88
N GLN A 250 10.83 5.97 -17.86
CA GLN A 250 12.15 6.62 -17.72
C GLN A 250 12.68 6.72 -16.28
N ALA A 251 11.85 6.56 -15.25
CA ALA A 251 12.31 6.65 -13.85
C ALA A 251 13.16 5.45 -13.38
N PHE A 252 13.30 4.41 -14.20
CA PHE A 252 14.11 3.22 -13.92
C PHE A 252 15.41 3.13 -14.73
N ALA A 253 15.67 4.11 -15.61
CA ALA A 253 16.77 4.07 -16.56
C ALA A 253 18.03 4.84 -16.11
N ASP A 254 17.98 5.55 -14.97
CA ASP A 254 19.11 6.31 -14.40
C ASP A 254 19.53 5.83 -12.99
#